data_AF-A0A6B3EBH6-F1
#
_entry.id   AF-A0A6B3EBH6-F1
#
_cell.length_a   1.000
_cell.length_b   1.000
_cell.length_c   1.000
_cell.angle_alpha   90.00
_cell.angle_beta   90.00
_cell.angle_gamma   90.00
#
_symmetry.space_group_name_H-M   'P 1'
#
loop_
_entity.id
_entity.type
_entity.pdbx_description
1 polymer ?
#
loop_
_entity_poly.entity_id
_entity_poly.type
_entity_poly.pdbx_seq_one_letter_code
_entity_poly.pdbx_strand_id
1 'polypeptide(L)'
;MRRHRDLCEHAVDPLEIAAGLEAHGVTDRTAARFRHRDVFSLAEEMYARIARDAETAPYPRPADEPRTGLVPFLLALLPGALCAAGLAGLRLAEGRTRLTVAAAAVLAVALAVRAVLRRG
;
A
#
# COMPACT_ATOMS: atom_id res chain seq x y z
N MET A 1 14.52 -21.68 3.18
CA MET A 1 13.49 -20.88 2.49
C MET A 1 14.07 -19.83 1.51
N ARG A 2 15.18 -20.12 0.80
CA ARG A 2 15.67 -19.34 -0.36
C ARG A 2 15.24 -19.93 -1.71
N ARG A 3 14.31 -20.89 -1.69
CA ARG A 3 13.93 -21.73 -2.84
C ARG A 3 12.71 -21.18 -3.61
N HIS A 4 11.98 -20.23 -3.03
CA HIS A 4 10.74 -19.68 -3.61
C HIS A 4 10.69 -18.14 -3.60
N ARG A 5 11.80 -17.47 -3.31
CA ARG A 5 11.85 -15.99 -3.34
C ARG A 5 11.87 -15.48 -4.78
N ASP A 6 12.66 -16.13 -5.63
CA ASP A 6 12.68 -15.92 -7.08
C ASP A 6 11.31 -16.16 -7.73
N LEU A 7 10.49 -17.08 -7.20
CA LEU A 7 9.16 -17.40 -7.72
C LEU A 7 8.10 -16.32 -7.45
N CYS A 8 8.25 -15.55 -6.37
CA CYS A 8 7.32 -14.45 -6.02
C CYS A 8 7.80 -13.08 -6.52
N GLU A 9 9.09 -12.92 -6.81
CA GLU A 9 9.67 -11.70 -7.38
C GLU A 9 9.36 -11.57 -8.89
N HIS A 10 9.02 -12.68 -9.56
CA HIS A 10 8.56 -12.76 -10.96
C HIS A 10 7.03 -12.75 -11.14
N ALA A 11 6.23 -12.73 -10.07
CA ALA A 11 4.80 -13.02 -10.14
C ALA A 11 3.90 -11.81 -10.52
N VAL A 12 4.45 -10.80 -11.19
CA VAL A 12 3.69 -9.75 -11.88
C VAL A 12 3.83 -10.01 -13.38
N ASP A 13 2.76 -10.41 -14.03
CA ASP A 13 2.79 -10.74 -15.46
C ASP A 13 2.65 -9.46 -16.31
N PRO A 14 3.32 -9.37 -17.48
CA PRO A 14 3.12 -8.25 -18.41
C PRO A 14 1.65 -7.93 -18.72
N LEU A 15 0.74 -8.91 -18.66
CA LEU A 15 -0.69 -8.71 -18.86
C LEU A 15 -1.34 -7.91 -17.72
N GLU A 16 -0.91 -8.08 -16.46
CA GLU A 16 -1.40 -7.27 -15.35
C GLU A 16 -0.93 -5.82 -15.48
N ILE A 17 0.31 -5.65 -15.94
CA ILE A 17 0.86 -4.32 -16.25
C ILE A 17 0.07 -3.68 -17.39
N ALA A 18 -0.27 -4.44 -18.44
CA ALA A 18 -1.11 -3.96 -19.54
C ALA A 18 -2.51 -3.57 -19.06
N ALA A 19 -3.16 -4.40 -18.24
CA ALA A 19 -4.47 -4.08 -17.66
C ALA A 19 -4.42 -2.81 -16.79
N GLY A 20 -3.34 -2.64 -16.01
CA GLY A 20 -3.09 -1.42 -15.26
C GLY A 20 -2.95 -0.20 -16.17
N LEU A 21 -2.16 -0.31 -17.24
CA LEU A 21 -1.97 0.76 -18.23
C LEU A 21 -3.32 1.16 -18.87
N GLU A 22 -4.14 0.19 -19.28
CA GLU A 22 -5.46 0.42 -19.88
C GLU A 22 -6.43 1.09 -18.90
N ALA A 23 -6.46 0.66 -17.63
CA ALA A 23 -7.28 1.27 -16.59
C ALA A 23 -6.90 2.75 -16.34
N HIS A 24 -5.66 3.13 -16.64
CA HIS A 24 -5.17 4.50 -16.57
C HIS A 24 -5.27 5.25 -17.92
N GLY A 25 -5.97 4.68 -18.91
CA GLY A 25 -6.25 5.32 -20.20
C GLY A 25 -5.11 5.24 -21.21
N VAL A 26 -4.11 4.38 -20.98
CA VAL A 26 -3.10 4.07 -21.99
C VAL A 26 -3.72 3.14 -23.02
N THR A 27 -3.67 3.55 -24.28
CA THR A 27 -4.20 2.79 -25.42
C THR A 27 -3.06 2.50 -26.40
N ASP A 28 -3.30 1.68 -27.41
CA ASP A 28 -2.31 1.39 -28.45
C ASP A 28 -1.79 2.65 -29.15
N ARG A 29 -2.65 3.66 -29.35
CA ARG A 29 -2.24 4.96 -29.89
C ARG A 29 -1.28 5.68 -28.95
N THR A 30 -1.49 5.55 -27.64
CA THR A 30 -0.58 6.10 -26.62
C THR A 30 0.72 5.30 -26.58
N ALA A 31 0.67 3.96 -26.66
CA ALA A 31 1.85 3.08 -26.73
C ALA A 31 2.72 3.34 -27.97
N ALA A 32 2.10 3.62 -29.12
CA ALA A 32 2.80 4.02 -30.35
C ALA A 32 3.66 5.28 -30.19
N ARG A 33 3.26 6.21 -29.30
CA ARG A 33 4.09 7.39 -28.97
C ARG A 33 5.36 7.02 -28.22
N PHE A 34 5.32 5.91 -27.47
CA PHE A 34 6.48 5.31 -26.82
C PHE A 34 7.27 4.37 -27.73
N ARG A 35 6.96 4.33 -29.04
CA ARG A 35 7.55 3.41 -30.05
C ARG A 35 7.26 1.93 -29.81
N HIS A 36 6.19 1.62 -29.09
CA HIS A 36 5.68 0.26 -28.92
C HIS A 36 4.44 0.07 -29.79
N ARG A 37 4.25 -1.14 -30.33
CA ARG A 37 3.14 -1.44 -31.25
C ARG A 37 1.77 -1.35 -30.57
N ASP A 38 1.70 -1.79 -29.32
CA ASP A 38 0.49 -1.92 -28.50
C ASP A 38 0.81 -1.79 -27.00
N VAL A 39 -0.23 -1.70 -26.16
CA VAL A 39 -0.08 -1.57 -24.70
C VAL A 39 0.64 -2.76 -24.08
N PHE A 40 0.44 -3.95 -24.63
CA PHE A 40 1.11 -5.17 -24.16
C PHE A 40 2.63 -5.13 -24.42
N SER A 41 3.06 -4.73 -25.62
CA SER A 41 4.47 -4.57 -25.98
C SER A 41 5.17 -3.50 -25.12
N LEU A 42 4.42 -2.47 -24.71
CA LEU A 42 4.92 -1.46 -23.75
C LEU A 42 5.06 -2.07 -22.35
N ALA A 43 4.07 -2.85 -21.92
CA ALA A 43 4.08 -3.54 -20.64
C ALA A 43 5.23 -4.56 -20.53
N GLU A 44 5.50 -5.32 -21.58
CA GLU A 44 6.64 -6.25 -21.66
C GLU A 44 7.99 -5.52 -21.50
N GLU A 45 8.18 -4.39 -22.16
CA GLU A 45 9.41 -3.60 -22.02
C GLU A 45 9.57 -3.04 -20.59
N MET A 46 8.48 -2.60 -19.97
CA MET A 46 8.49 -2.14 -18.57
C MET A 46 8.83 -3.28 -17.61
N TYR A 47 8.22 -4.46 -17.78
CA TYR A 47 8.54 -5.66 -17.01
C TYR A 47 10.02 -6.05 -17.19
N ALA A 48 10.51 -6.06 -18.43
CA ALA A 48 11.89 -6.42 -18.72
C ALA A 48 12.91 -5.47 -18.07
N ARG A 49 12.59 -4.18 -17.91
CA ARG A 49 13.45 -3.22 -17.19
C ARG A 49 13.50 -3.52 -15.70
N ILE A 50 12.34 -3.75 -15.08
CA ILE A 50 12.23 -4.09 -13.66
C ILE A 50 12.99 -5.39 -13.34
N ALA A 51 12.84 -6.42 -14.19
CA ALA A 51 13.55 -7.68 -14.04
C ALA A 51 15.08 -7.50 -14.13
N ARG A 52 15.56 -6.73 -15.13
CA ARG A 52 17.00 -6.44 -15.30
C ARG A 52 17.60 -5.62 -14.15
N ASP A 53 16.86 -4.65 -13.63
CA ASP A 53 17.28 -3.84 -12.48
C ASP A 53 17.36 -4.70 -11.21
N ALA A 54 16.46 -5.68 -11.05
CA ALA A 54 16.50 -6.66 -9.96
C ALA A 54 17.71 -7.61 -10.06
N GLU A 55 18.07 -8.06 -11.27
CA GLU A 55 19.26 -8.88 -11.51
C GLU A 55 20.57 -8.12 -11.28
N THR A 56 20.58 -6.81 -11.59
CA THR A 56 21.78 -5.96 -11.49
C THR A 56 21.92 -5.31 -10.11
N ALA A 57 20.89 -5.38 -9.27
CA ALA A 57 20.91 -4.84 -7.93
C ALA A 57 22.08 -5.43 -7.12
N PRO A 58 23.01 -4.60 -6.60
CA PRO A 58 24.06 -5.08 -5.71
C PRO A 58 23.41 -5.81 -4.54
N TYR A 59 23.91 -7.01 -4.20
CA TYR A 59 23.45 -7.77 -3.04
C TYR A 59 23.33 -6.79 -1.86
N PRO A 60 22.13 -6.61 -1.28
CA PRO A 60 21.96 -5.61 -0.25
C PRO A 60 22.96 -5.95 0.86
N ARG A 61 23.95 -5.07 1.06
CA ARG A 61 24.65 -5.04 2.34
C ARG A 61 23.55 -4.97 3.39
N PRO A 62 23.61 -5.77 4.46
CA PRO A 62 22.61 -5.71 5.50
C PRO A 62 22.50 -4.24 5.91
N ALA A 63 21.42 -3.60 5.49
CA ALA A 63 21.09 -2.26 5.91
C ALA A 63 20.93 -2.38 7.43
N ASP A 64 21.57 -1.48 8.16
CA ASP A 64 21.38 -1.34 9.59
C ASP A 64 19.90 -1.55 9.91
N GLU A 65 19.65 -2.53 10.79
CA GLU A 65 18.33 -3.06 11.07
C GLU A 65 17.29 -1.93 11.07
N PRO A 66 16.17 -2.07 10.33
CA PRO A 66 15.10 -1.12 10.46
C PRO A 66 14.72 -1.14 11.93
N ARG A 67 15.00 -0.04 12.64
CA ARG A 67 14.66 0.12 14.04
C ARG A 67 13.19 -0.24 14.13
N THR A 68 12.92 -1.42 14.65
CA THR A 68 11.57 -1.92 14.89
C THR A 68 11.08 -1.16 16.09
N GLY A 69 10.85 0.15 15.89
CA GLY A 69 10.24 0.99 16.89
C GLY A 69 8.87 0.40 17.16
N LEU A 70 8.42 0.45 18.40
CA LEU A 70 7.06 0.05 18.79
C LEU A 70 5.95 0.82 18.04
N VAL A 71 6.31 1.82 17.23
CA VAL A 71 5.42 2.74 16.52
C VAL A 71 4.48 2.06 15.50
N PRO A 72 4.92 1.16 14.59
CA PRO A 72 4.01 0.47 13.67
C PRO A 72 3.08 -0.48 14.42
N PHE A 73 3.56 -1.11 15.50
CA PHE A 73 2.78 -2.01 16.34
C PHE A 73 1.70 -1.27 17.13
N LEU A 74 2.04 -0.08 17.69
CA LEU A 74 1.07 0.81 18.32
C LEU A 74 0.02 1.33 17.34
N LEU A 75 0.42 1.67 16.11
CA LEU A 75 -0.51 2.11 15.07
C LEU A 75 -1.48 1.00 14.65
N ALA A 76 -1.02 -0.26 14.59
CA ALA A 76 -1.87 -1.41 14.27
C ALA A 76 -2.88 -1.75 15.39
N LEU A 77 -2.58 -1.42 16.65
CA LEU A 77 -3.47 -1.66 17.80
C LEU A 77 -4.52 -0.56 17.99
N LEU A 78 -4.29 0.62 17.43
CA LEU A 78 -5.15 1.80 17.54
C LEU A 78 -6.62 1.57 17.12
N PRO A 79 -6.93 0.85 16.02
CA PRO A 79 -8.31 0.61 15.60
C PRO A 79 -9.07 -0.24 16.61
N GLY A 80 -8.42 -1.28 17.15
CA GLY A 80 -9.00 -2.15 18.17
C GLY A 80 -9.28 -1.40 19.47
N ALA A 81 -8.35 -0.55 19.90
CA ALA A 81 -8.53 0.30 21.08
C ALA A 81 -9.68 1.30 20.91
N LEU A 82 -9.81 1.93 19.74
CA LEU A 82 -10.90 2.86 19.44
C LEU A 82 -12.27 2.16 19.41
N CYS A 83 -12.35 0.97 18.80
CA CYS A 83 -13.57 0.16 18.79
C CYS A 83 -13.98 -0.32 20.20
N ALA A 84 -13.02 -0.81 20.99
CA ALA A 84 -13.27 -1.26 22.36
C ALA A 84 -13.70 -0.09 23.26
N ALA A 85 -13.07 1.07 23.14
CA ALA A 85 -13.44 2.28 23.86
C ALA A 85 -14.85 2.78 23.45
N GLY A 86 -15.19 2.72 22.16
CA GLY A 86 -16.53 3.05 21.67
C GLY A 86 -17.62 2.11 22.22
N LEU A 87 -17.36 0.80 22.24
CA LEU A 87 -18.26 -0.20 22.82
C LEU A 87 -18.40 -0.04 24.35
N ALA A 88 -17.30 0.19 25.07
CA ALA A 88 -17.32 0.45 26.51
C ALA A 88 -18.08 1.75 26.83
N GLY A 89 -17.86 2.82 26.04
CA GLY A 89 -18.57 4.08 26.16
C GLY A 89 -20.07 3.93 25.91
N LEU A 90 -20.48 3.16 24.89
CA LEU A 90 -21.89 2.87 24.60
C LEU A 90 -22.56 2.03 25.70
N ARG A 91 -21.81 1.15 26.36
CA ARG A 91 -22.30 0.31 27.46
C ARG A 91 -22.44 1.07 28.78
N LEU A 92 -21.68 2.15 28.96
CA LEU A 92 -21.63 2.95 30.19
C LEU A 92 -22.42 4.28 30.07
N ALA A 93 -22.87 4.65 28.87
CA ALA A 93 -23.51 5.94 28.60
C ALA A 93 -25.02 5.83 28.39
N GLU A 94 -25.81 6.30 29.35
CA GLU A 94 -27.20 6.71 29.12
C GLU A 94 -27.24 8.21 28.76
N GLY A 95 -27.80 8.53 27.59
CA GLY A 95 -28.03 9.91 27.14
C GLY A 95 -26.82 10.62 26.51
N ARG A 96 -26.45 11.79 27.04
CA ARG A 96 -25.63 12.84 26.37
C ARG A 96 -24.16 12.45 26.11
N THR A 97 -23.66 11.48 26.87
CA THR A 97 -22.31 10.90 26.78
C THR A 97 -22.09 10.08 25.50
N ARG A 98 -23.16 9.67 24.81
CA ARG A 98 -23.06 8.96 23.52
C ARG A 98 -22.56 9.85 22.39
N LEU A 99 -22.90 11.13 22.40
CA LEU A 99 -22.49 12.11 21.39
C LEU A 99 -21.02 12.51 21.53
N THR A 100 -20.52 12.63 22.76
CA THR A 100 -19.11 12.97 23.02
C THR A 100 -18.18 11.82 22.60
N VAL A 101 -18.58 10.57 22.84
CA VAL A 101 -17.84 9.37 22.37
C VAL A 101 -17.82 9.30 20.84
N ALA A 102 -18.96 9.56 20.17
CA ALA A 102 -19.03 9.56 18.72
C ALA A 102 -18.14 10.67 18.09
N ALA A 103 -18.17 11.87 18.65
CA ALA A 103 -17.34 12.99 18.19
C ALA A 103 -15.83 12.70 18.37
N ALA A 104 -15.45 12.09 19.50
CA ALA A 104 -14.06 11.70 19.75
C ALA A 104 -13.55 10.63 18.77
N ALA A 105 -14.39 9.64 18.44
CA ALA A 105 -14.06 8.61 17.46
C ALA A 105 -13.85 9.20 16.05
N VAL A 106 -14.73 10.11 15.62
CA VAL A 106 -14.60 10.79 14.32
C VAL A 106 -13.31 11.63 14.27
N LEU A 107 -12.99 12.36 15.34
CA LEU A 107 -11.75 13.14 15.45
C LEU A 107 -10.50 12.26 15.37
N ALA A 108 -10.50 11.12 16.06
CA ALA A 108 -9.39 10.17 16.03
C ALA A 108 -9.16 9.61 14.62
N VAL A 109 -10.24 9.23 13.91
CA VAL A 109 -10.17 8.77 12.51
C VAL A 109 -9.64 9.88 11.59
N ALA A 110 -10.13 11.10 11.73
CA ALA A 110 -9.68 12.23 10.91
C ALA A 110 -8.18 12.54 11.09
N LEU A 111 -7.67 12.48 12.33
CA LEU A 111 -6.26 12.68 12.63
C LEU A 111 -5.37 11.56 12.06
N ALA A 112 -5.83 10.30 12.12
CA ALA A 112 -5.13 9.17 11.52
C ALA A 112 -5.02 9.33 9.99
N VAL A 113 -6.12 9.67 9.31
CA VAL A 113 -6.12 9.92 7.86
C VAL A 113 -5.18 11.07 7.50
N ARG A 114 -5.21 12.18 8.25
CA ARG A 114 -4.31 13.32 8.02
C ARG A 114 -2.84 12.96 8.20
N ALA A 115 -2.51 12.10 9.15
CA ALA A 115 -1.14 11.66 9.39
C ALA A 115 -0.61 10.77 8.25
N VAL A 116 -1.47 9.91 7.69
CA VAL A 116 -1.15 9.09 6.51
C VAL A 116 -0.92 9.98 5.29
N LEU A 117 -1.84 10.92 5.02
CA LEU A 117 -1.72 11.85 3.88
C LEU A 117 -0.51 12.79 3.96
N ARG A 118 0.01 13.08 5.16
CA ARG A 118 1.23 13.89 5.34
C ARG A 118 2.53 13.10 5.17
N ARG A 119 2.46 11.77 5.13
CA ARG A 119 3.62 10.88 4.98
C ARG A 119 3.77 10.30 3.57
N GLY A 120 2.73 10.36 2.74
CA GLY A 120 2.80 10.09 1.31
C GLY A 120 3.12 11.35 0.54
#